data_AF-B3CTK3-F1
#
_entry.id   AF-B3CTK3-F1
#
_cell.length_a   1.000
_cell.length_b   1.000
_cell.length_c   1.000
_cell.angle_alpha   90.00
_cell.angle_beta   90.00
_cell.angle_gamma   90.00
#
_symmetry.space_group_name_H-M   'P 1'
#
loop_
_entity.id
_entity.type
_entity.pdbx_description
1 polymer ?
#
loop_
_entity_poly.entity_id
_entity_poly.type
_entity_poly.pdbx_seq_one_letter_code
_entity_poly.pdbx_strand_id
1 'polypeptide(L)'
;MNYVNQFRKRANVRFNTKIDLDRVEKAIFYAKKYHGQQKRDTGELYYTHPLEAAHMASDHSFETDTIITAILYDTLEDTTLTKEKIAKVFGSNIA
;
A
#
# COMPACT_ATOMS: atom_id res chain seq x y z
N MET A 1 2.60 13.36 -8.03
CA MET A 1 2.37 12.00 -8.54
C MET A 1 1.06 11.46 -7.93
N ASN A 2 0.05 11.10 -8.72
CA ASN A 2 -1.16 10.45 -8.20
C ASN A 2 -0.95 8.93 -8.22
N TYR A 3 -0.50 8.35 -7.09
CA TYR A 3 -0.14 6.93 -6.96
C TYR A 3 -1.32 5.99 -7.25
N VAL A 4 -2.56 6.39 -6.91
CA VAL A 4 -3.78 5.60 -7.16
C VAL A 4 -3.97 5.32 -8.66
N ASN A 5 -3.68 6.32 -9.50
CA ASN A 5 -3.82 6.18 -10.96
C ASN A 5 -2.81 5.21 -11.59
N GLN A 6 -1.69 4.91 -10.92
CA GLN A 6 -0.71 3.94 -11.41
C GLN A 6 -1.28 2.51 -11.32
N PHE A 7 -1.96 2.19 -10.20
CA PHE A 7 -2.60 0.89 -10.00
C PHE A 7 -3.78 0.64 -10.96
N ARG A 8 -4.53 1.68 -11.31
CA ARG A 8 -5.69 1.59 -12.23
C ARG A 8 -5.34 1.10 -13.64
N LYS A 9 -4.21 1.52 -14.20
CA LYS A 9 -3.87 1.26 -15.61
C LYS A 9 -3.35 -0.16 -15.86
N ARG A 10 -2.68 -0.77 -14.89
CA ARG A 10 -1.97 -2.06 -15.08
C ARG A 10 -2.84 -3.29 -14.75
N ALA A 11 -3.72 -3.19 -13.76
CA ALA A 11 -4.58 -4.31 -13.32
C ALA A 11 -5.50 -4.85 -14.42
N ASN A 12 -6.11 -3.93 -15.18
CA ASN A 12 -7.13 -4.27 -16.17
C ASN A 12 -6.57 -4.99 -17.41
N VAL A 13 -5.25 -5.01 -17.62
CA VAL A 13 -4.66 -5.51 -18.88
C VAL A 13 -4.20 -6.98 -18.76
N ARG A 14 -3.80 -7.44 -17.57
CA ARG A 14 -3.18 -8.77 -17.41
C ARG A 14 -4.03 -9.82 -16.70
N PHE A 15 -4.87 -9.43 -15.73
CA PHE A 15 -5.45 -10.41 -14.80
C PHE A 15 -6.98 -10.40 -14.74
N ASN A 16 -7.65 -9.49 -15.45
CA ASN A 16 -9.12 -9.32 -15.39
C ASN A 16 -9.67 -9.14 -13.96
N THR A 17 -8.82 -8.70 -13.02
CA THR A 17 -9.19 -8.44 -11.63
C THR A 17 -9.56 -6.98 -11.48
N LYS A 18 -10.74 -6.71 -10.89
CA LYS A 18 -11.15 -5.36 -10.53
C LYS A 18 -10.48 -4.94 -9.23
N ILE A 19 -9.52 -4.02 -9.32
CA ILE A 19 -8.93 -3.39 -8.13
C ILE A 19 -9.92 -2.44 -7.49
N ASP A 20 -10.08 -2.57 -6.18
CA ASP A 20 -10.79 -1.61 -5.35
C ASP A 20 -9.84 -0.45 -5.01
N LEU A 21 -9.91 0.60 -5.83
CA LEU A 21 -9.05 1.77 -5.71
C LEU A 21 -9.32 2.57 -4.43
N ASP A 22 -10.53 2.52 -3.88
CA ASP A 22 -10.89 3.24 -2.65
C ASP A 22 -10.18 2.61 -1.45
N ARG A 23 -10.10 1.28 -1.40
CA ARG A 23 -9.32 0.56 -0.38
C ARG A 23 -7.81 0.82 -0.53
N VAL A 24 -7.30 0.88 -1.76
CA VAL A 24 -5.90 1.23 -2.03
C VAL A 24 -5.59 2.66 -1.58
N GLU A 25 -6.41 3.64 -1.93
CA GLU A 25 -6.22 5.04 -1.50
C GLU A 25 -6.22 5.16 0.03
N LYS A 26 -7.11 4.43 0.70
CA LYS A 26 -7.13 4.35 2.16
C LYS A 26 -5.85 3.77 2.73
N ALA A 27 -5.27 2.73 2.13
CA ALA A 27 -3.99 2.18 2.56
C ALA A 27 -2.84 3.21 2.41
N ILE A 28 -2.79 3.93 1.29
CA ILE A 28 -1.80 5.00 1.05
C ILE A 28 -1.94 6.10 2.12
N PHE A 29 -3.17 6.46 2.48
CA PHE A 29 -3.42 7.42 3.56
C PHE A 29 -2.85 6.93 4.89
N TYR A 30 -3.03 5.65 5.24
CA TYR A 30 -2.48 5.08 6.47
C TYR A 30 -0.94 5.05 6.45
N ALA A 31 -0.32 4.59 5.37
CA ALA A 31 1.14 4.62 5.23
C ALA A 31 1.71 6.04 5.42
N LYS A 32 1.11 7.03 4.74
CA LYS A 32 1.49 8.45 4.91
C LYS A 32 1.29 8.95 6.34
N LYS A 33 0.17 8.61 6.96
CA LYS A 33 -0.15 9.05 8.32
C LYS A 33 0.85 8.50 9.33
N TYR A 34 1.20 7.22 9.24
CA TYR A 34 2.00 6.54 10.24
C TYR A 34 3.50 6.73 10.06
N HIS A 35 4.00 6.76 8.81
CA HIS A 35 5.38 7.17 8.56
C HIS A 35 5.56 8.69 8.76
N GLY A 36 4.52 9.50 8.57
CA GLY A 36 4.56 10.94 8.86
C GLY A 36 5.71 11.66 8.16
N GLN A 37 6.65 12.16 8.95
CA GLN A 37 7.87 12.85 8.47
C GLN A 37 9.12 11.96 8.46
N GLN A 38 8.99 10.67 8.73
CA GLN A 38 10.09 9.70 8.62
C GLN A 38 10.70 9.79 7.22
N LYS A 39 12.04 9.75 7.16
CA LYS A 39 12.80 9.82 5.92
C LYS A 39 13.67 8.60 5.77
N ARG A 40 13.93 8.23 4.51
CA ARG A 40 15.02 7.31 4.15
C ARG A 40 16.36 8.02 4.28
N ASP A 41 17.44 7.27 4.25
CA ASP A 41 18.81 7.81 4.19
C ASP A 41 19.04 8.72 2.97
N THR A 42 18.26 8.52 1.91
CA THR A 42 18.25 9.36 0.70
C THR A 42 17.57 10.73 0.90
N GLY A 43 16.89 10.95 2.03
CA GLY A 43 16.19 12.18 2.37
C GLY A 43 14.72 12.25 1.92
N GLU A 44 14.24 11.25 1.18
CA GLU A 44 12.85 11.12 0.74
C GLU A 44 11.93 10.64 1.88
N LEU A 45 10.64 10.98 1.82
CA LEU A 45 9.67 10.53 2.83
C LEU A 45 9.47 9.01 2.74
N TYR A 46 9.57 8.33 3.88
CA TYR A 46 9.65 6.87 3.94
C TYR A 46 8.46 6.16 3.29
N TYR A 47 7.25 6.73 3.38
CA TYR A 47 6.06 6.13 2.76
C TYR A 47 6.19 5.90 1.24
N THR A 48 7.13 6.57 0.55
CA THR A 48 7.36 6.30 -0.89
C THR A 48 7.92 4.91 -1.14
N HIS A 49 8.69 4.35 -0.20
CA HIS A 49 9.29 3.04 -0.33
C HIS A 49 8.26 1.90 -0.42
N PRO A 50 7.27 1.79 0.50
CA PRO A 50 6.20 0.82 0.34
C PRO A 50 5.36 1.00 -0.94
N LEU A 51 5.23 2.22 -1.46
CA LEU A 51 4.53 2.46 -2.73
C LEU A 51 5.31 1.94 -3.93
N GLU A 52 6.64 2.08 -3.93
CA GLU A 52 7.52 1.49 -4.93
C GLU A 52 7.43 -0.05 -4.90
N ALA A 53 7.47 -0.64 -3.71
CA ALA A 53 7.33 -2.08 -3.52
C ALA A 53 5.96 -2.59 -4.02
N ALA A 54 4.86 -1.92 -3.66
CA ALA A 54 3.52 -2.25 -4.14
C ALA A 54 3.40 -2.10 -5.67
N HIS A 55 4.05 -1.09 -6.25
CA HIS A 55 4.10 -0.91 -7.69
C HIS A 55 4.83 -2.07 -8.38
N MET A 56 5.97 -2.52 -7.85
CA MET A 56 6.70 -3.69 -8.36
C MET A 56 5.90 -4.99 -8.19
N ALA A 57 5.29 -5.20 -7.02
CA ALA A 57 4.46 -6.39 -6.75
C ALA A 57 3.27 -6.50 -7.72
N SER A 58 2.72 -5.35 -8.12
CA SER A 58 1.62 -5.28 -9.08
C SER A 58 1.97 -5.90 -10.44
N ASP A 59 3.24 -5.96 -10.83
CA ASP A 59 3.64 -6.57 -12.11
C ASP A 59 3.45 -8.11 -12.16
N HIS A 60 3.26 -8.74 -11.00
CA HIS A 60 3.15 -10.20 -10.83
C HIS A 60 1.78 -10.68 -10.32
N SER A 61 1.01 -9.83 -9.61
CA SER A 61 -0.32 -10.15 -9.09
C SER A 61 -1.13 -8.87 -8.83
N PHE A 62 -2.43 -8.88 -9.14
CA PHE A 62 -3.33 -7.72 -9.01
C PHE A 62 -4.57 -8.04 -8.16
N GLU A 63 -4.37 -8.61 -6.98
CA GLU A 63 -5.42 -8.65 -5.95
C GLU A 63 -5.35 -7.41 -5.06
N THR A 64 -6.51 -6.83 -4.75
CA THR A 64 -6.60 -5.62 -3.90
C THR A 64 -5.89 -5.82 -2.56
N ASP A 65 -6.09 -6.98 -1.94
CA ASP A 65 -5.50 -7.29 -0.63
C ASP A 65 -3.97 -7.40 -0.69
N THR A 66 -3.41 -7.95 -1.78
CA THR A 66 -1.96 -8.02 -2.00
C THR A 66 -1.35 -6.63 -2.12
N ILE A 67 -1.99 -5.73 -2.88
CA ILE A 67 -1.52 -4.35 -3.03
C ILE A 67 -1.55 -3.63 -1.67
N ILE A 68 -2.65 -3.76 -0.92
CA ILE A 68 -2.76 -3.13 0.39
C ILE A 68 -1.70 -3.67 1.36
N THR A 69 -1.46 -4.98 1.35
CA THR A 69 -0.42 -5.61 2.18
C THR A 69 0.96 -5.02 1.85
N ALA A 70 1.30 -4.90 0.56
CA ALA A 70 2.55 -4.30 0.11
C ALA A 70 2.66 -2.79 0.41
N ILE A 71 1.55 -2.07 0.58
CA ILE A 71 1.56 -0.66 1.00
C ILE A 71 1.79 -0.53 2.51
N LEU A 72 1.33 -1.49 3.31
CA LEU A 72 1.31 -1.41 4.76
C LEU A 72 2.42 -2.21 5.46
N TYR A 73 3.20 -3.04 4.76
CA TYR A 73 4.11 -3.99 5.43
C TYR A 73 5.08 -3.32 6.42
N ASP A 74 5.78 -2.25 6.01
CA ASP A 74 6.71 -1.51 6.87
C ASP A 74 6.01 -0.78 8.02
N THR A 75 4.71 -0.52 7.93
CA THR A 75 4.01 0.20 9.00
C THR A 75 3.90 -0.62 10.30
N LEU A 76 3.96 -1.95 10.22
CA LEU A 76 3.98 -2.82 11.39
C LEU A 76 5.34 -2.81 12.10
N GLU A 77 6.43 -2.66 11.35
CA GLU A 77 7.80 -2.74 11.88
C GLU A 77 8.32 -1.34 12.29
N ASP A 78 8.04 -0.32 11.48
CA ASP A 78 8.66 1.00 11.60
C ASP A 78 7.77 2.06 12.27
N THR A 79 6.54 1.72 12.63
CA THR A 79 5.57 2.70 13.14
C THR A 79 4.73 2.18 14.32
N THR A 80 3.80 3.00 14.79
CA THR A 80 2.84 2.63 15.85
C THR A 80 1.56 1.98 15.32
N LEU A 81 1.45 1.71 14.02
CA LEU A 81 0.28 1.00 13.47
C LEU A 81 0.31 -0.46 13.91
N THR A 82 -0.76 -0.92 14.55
CA THR A 82 -0.82 -2.29 15.05
C THR A 82 -1.56 -3.24 14.11
N LYS A 83 -1.25 -4.53 14.20
CA LYS A 83 -1.93 -5.60 13.46
C LYS A 83 -3.43 -5.60 13.71
N GLU A 84 -3.88 -5.37 14.96
CA GLU A 84 -5.30 -5.31 15.31
C GLU A 84 -5.99 -4.14 14.60
N LYS A 85 -5.30 -3.01 14.48
CA LYS A 85 -5.82 -1.85 13.75
C LYS A 85 -5.92 -2.13 12.26
N ILE A 86 -4.93 -2.80 11.67
CA ILE A 86 -4.98 -3.23 10.25
C ILE A 86 -6.15 -4.19 10.04
N ALA A 87 -6.30 -5.22 10.87
CA ALA A 87 -7.39 -6.18 10.80
C ALA A 87 -8.77 -5.51 10.87
N LYS A 88 -8.94 -4.53 11.77
CA LYS A 88 -10.18 -3.78 11.94
C LYS A 88 -10.51 -2.88 10.74
N VAL A 89 -9.51 -2.32 10.06
CA VAL A 89 -9.69 -1.30 9.01
C VAL A 89 -9.74 -1.90 7.61
N PHE A 90 -8.97 -2.96 7.38
CA PHE A 90 -8.74 -3.55 6.06
C PHE A 90 -9.19 -5.02 5.96
N GLY A 91 -9.37 -5.71 7.10
CA GLY A 91 -9.77 -7.11 7.17
C GLY A 91 -8.63 -8.02 7.63
N SER A 92 -8.98 -9.19 8.17
CA SER A 92 -8.01 -10.16 8.72
C SER A 92 -7.06 -10.73 7.68
N ASN A 93 -7.45 -10.80 6.41
CA ASN A 93 -6.61 -11.32 5.34
C ASN A 93 -5.38 -10.44 5.04
N ILE A 94 -5.42 -9.16 5.44
CA ILE A 94 -4.35 -8.19 5.21
C ILE A 94 -3.43 -8.04 6.43
N ALA A 95 -3.91 -8.42 7.62
CA ALA A 95 -3.23 -8.16 8.90
C ALA A 95 -2.30 -9.30 9.32
#